data_AF-A0A1I6KUJ4-F1
#
_entry.id   AF-A0A1I6KUJ4-F1
#
_cell.length_a   1.000
_cell.length_b   1.000
_cell.length_c   1.000
_cell.angle_alpha   90.00
_cell.angle_beta   90.00
_cell.angle_gamma   90.00
#
_symmetry.space_group_name_H-M   'P 1'
#
loop_
_entity.id
_entity.type
_entity.pdbx_description
1 polymer ?
#
loop_
_entity_poly.entity_id
_entity_poly.type
_entity_poly.pdbx_seq_one_letter_code
_entity_poly.pdbx_strand_id
1 'polypeptide(L)'
;MKKRSTLLMTATALALTSGLAWANSNTANDHRAVDYPSQIGPNGVATPADPKGADMQAEAHQRKAMADRPLAAGALVQEPGYYRAIGSDGKHGRYVVRLSSGETAPSQKQVDQKGRYFSPDHWRWEADASSVTRALVSTPCPKSGQWFAEVPIDVQNYSHFHDVTVTCEKGAMLPNLNIGDPYDEARVRWVWIGPAGHLQRASR
;
A
#
# COMPACT_ATOMS: atom_id res chain seq x y z
N MET A 1 46.85 -9.23 67.31
CA MET A 1 45.49 -9.77 67.52
C MET A 1 44.64 -9.43 66.30
N LYS A 2 44.08 -10.46 65.66
CA LYS A 2 43.28 -10.38 64.43
C LYS A 2 41.84 -9.97 64.76
N LYS A 3 41.26 -9.02 64.02
CA LYS A 3 39.80 -8.97 63.80
C LYS A 3 39.55 -8.85 62.30
N ARG A 4 39.09 -9.97 61.72
CA ARG A 4 38.53 -10.06 60.38
C ARG A 4 37.06 -9.63 60.47
N SER A 5 36.67 -8.62 59.70
CA SER A 5 35.26 -8.34 59.43
C SER A 5 34.97 -8.77 58.00
N THR A 6 34.30 -9.91 57.89
CA THR A 6 33.70 -10.44 56.67
C THR A 6 32.30 -9.84 56.56
N LEU A 7 32.04 -9.07 55.52
CA LEU A 7 30.68 -8.63 55.18
C LEU A 7 30.29 -9.33 53.88
N LEU A 8 29.46 -10.37 54.02
CA LEU A 8 28.69 -10.96 52.93
C LEU A 8 27.69 -9.90 52.47
N MET A 9 27.82 -9.42 51.23
CA MET A 9 26.70 -8.81 50.52
C MET A 9 26.03 -9.88 49.67
N THR A 10 24.83 -10.26 50.08
CA THR A 10 23.89 -11.09 49.35
C THR A 10 23.46 -10.40 48.06
N ALA A 11 23.80 -11.00 46.92
CA ALA A 11 23.24 -10.62 45.63
C ALA A 11 21.86 -11.26 45.48
N THR A 12 20.80 -10.48 45.72
CA THR A 12 19.44 -10.88 45.39
C THR A 12 19.18 -10.51 43.93
N ALA A 13 19.32 -11.47 43.02
CA ALA A 13 18.88 -11.32 41.64
C ALA A 13 17.35 -11.39 41.59
N LEU A 14 16.69 -10.24 41.41
CA LEU A 14 15.31 -10.21 40.93
C LEU A 14 15.33 -10.31 39.40
N ALA A 15 15.03 -11.49 38.88
CA ALA A 15 14.68 -11.67 37.47
C ALA A 15 13.27 -11.12 37.25
N LEU A 16 13.18 -9.91 36.69
CA LEU A 16 11.96 -9.41 36.06
C LEU A 16 11.90 -10.00 34.64
N THR A 17 11.29 -11.17 34.51
CA THR A 17 10.82 -11.67 33.22
C THR A 17 9.52 -10.94 32.86
N SER A 18 9.66 -9.76 32.26
CA SER A 18 8.54 -9.09 31.59
C SER A 18 8.19 -9.89 30.33
N GLY A 19 7.01 -10.49 30.35
CA GLY A 19 6.50 -11.29 29.25
C GLY A 19 6.28 -10.47 27.98
N LEU A 20 6.56 -11.12 26.86
CA LEU A 20 5.91 -10.87 25.58
C LEU A 20 5.59 -12.24 25.00
N ALA A 21 4.45 -12.78 25.45
CA ALA A 21 3.78 -13.84 24.72
C ALA A 21 3.37 -13.25 23.37
N TRP A 22 4.01 -13.73 22.30
CA TRP A 22 3.50 -13.58 20.95
C TRP A 22 2.19 -14.37 20.85
N ALA A 23 1.09 -13.73 21.22
CA ALA A 23 -0.24 -14.20 20.86
C ALA A 23 -0.41 -13.93 19.37
N ASN A 24 -0.34 -15.01 18.58
CA ASN A 24 -0.74 -15.01 17.19
C ASN A 24 -2.27 -14.87 17.14
N SER A 25 -2.75 -13.64 17.20
CA SER A 25 -4.15 -13.30 17.04
C SER A 25 -4.52 -13.37 15.56
N ASN A 26 -4.69 -14.58 15.04
CA ASN A 26 -5.61 -14.80 13.92
C ASN A 26 -7.03 -14.61 14.46
N THR A 27 -7.43 -13.37 14.73
CA THR A 27 -8.84 -13.04 14.89
C THR A 27 -9.48 -13.20 13.52
N ALA A 28 -10.23 -14.28 13.41
CA ALA A 28 -11.21 -14.51 12.37
C ALA A 28 -11.92 -13.21 12.04
N ASN A 29 -11.88 -12.83 10.76
CA ASN A 29 -12.83 -11.88 10.22
C ASN A 29 -14.23 -12.44 10.50
N ASP A 30 -14.93 -11.78 11.41
CA ASP A 30 -16.36 -11.93 11.61
C ASP A 30 -17.02 -11.41 10.33
N HIS A 31 -17.20 -12.33 9.38
CA HIS A 31 -18.00 -12.12 8.19
C HIS A 31 -19.44 -11.95 8.66
N ARG A 32 -19.84 -10.70 8.94
CA ARG A 32 -21.24 -10.31 8.72
C ARG A 32 -21.51 -10.52 7.23
N ALA A 33 -22.05 -11.70 6.93
CA ALA A 33 -22.60 -12.04 5.65
C ALA A 33 -23.61 -10.95 5.27
N VAL A 34 -23.22 -10.13 4.30
CA VAL A 34 -24.17 -9.31 3.57
C VAL A 34 -24.97 -10.31 2.74
N ASP A 35 -26.22 -10.55 3.15
CA ASP A 35 -27.17 -11.37 2.40
C ASP A 35 -27.39 -10.73 1.02
N TYR A 36 -26.68 -11.23 0.01
CA TYR A 36 -26.93 -10.85 -1.38
C TYR A 36 -28.02 -11.78 -1.93
N PRO A 37 -29.15 -11.25 -2.44
CA PRO A 37 -30.17 -12.08 -3.06
C PRO A 37 -29.56 -12.77 -4.29
N SER A 38 -29.50 -14.09 -4.23
CA SER A 38 -29.03 -14.94 -5.33
C SER A 38 -29.87 -14.70 -6.58
N GLN A 39 -29.26 -14.22 -7.66
CA GLN A 39 -29.93 -14.18 -8.96
C GLN A 39 -29.93 -15.59 -9.55
N ILE A 40 -31.10 -16.23 -9.52
CA ILE A 40 -31.33 -17.55 -10.11
C ILE A 40 -31.34 -17.38 -11.63
N GLY A 41 -30.27 -17.82 -12.30
CA GLY A 41 -30.26 -18.00 -13.74
C GLY A 41 -31.20 -19.14 -14.19
N PRO A 42 -31.60 -19.20 -15.46
CA PRO A 42 -32.68 -20.07 -15.96
C PRO A 42 -32.42 -21.60 -15.86
N ASN A 43 -31.25 -22.04 -15.38
CA ASN A 43 -30.87 -23.45 -15.30
C ASN A 43 -30.56 -23.96 -13.87
N GLY A 44 -30.91 -23.23 -12.81
CA GLY A 44 -30.88 -23.75 -11.44
C GLY A 44 -29.50 -24.16 -10.88
N VAL A 45 -28.40 -23.93 -11.61
CA VAL A 45 -27.04 -24.10 -11.11
C VAL A 45 -26.61 -22.77 -10.50
N ALA A 46 -26.56 -22.71 -9.18
CA ALA A 46 -25.87 -21.64 -8.47
C ALA A 46 -24.39 -21.69 -8.89
N THR A 47 -24.01 -20.79 -9.80
CA THR A 47 -22.60 -20.58 -10.10
C THR A 47 -22.03 -19.86 -8.89
N PRO A 48 -21.01 -20.39 -8.20
CA PRO A 48 -20.36 -19.63 -7.14
C PRO A 48 -19.91 -18.30 -7.75
N ALA A 49 -20.37 -17.18 -7.20
CA ALA A 49 -19.84 -15.88 -7.58
C ALA A 49 -18.31 -15.97 -7.45
N ASP A 50 -17.58 -15.82 -8.56
CA ASP A 50 -16.12 -15.88 -8.52
C ASP A 50 -15.65 -14.76 -7.56
N PRO A 51 -15.11 -15.08 -6.37
CA PRO A 51 -14.74 -14.06 -5.39
C PRO A 51 -13.72 -13.07 -5.98
N LYS A 52 -12.97 -13.49 -7.00
CA LYS A 52 -12.01 -12.64 -7.73
C LYS A 52 -12.70 -11.56 -8.56
N GLY A 53 -13.88 -11.84 -9.11
CA GLY A 53 -14.66 -10.88 -9.89
C GLY A 53 -15.29 -9.80 -9.01
N ALA A 54 -15.72 -10.18 -7.80
CA ALA A 54 -16.32 -9.27 -6.84
C ALA A 54 -15.32 -8.22 -6.33
N ASP A 55 -14.09 -8.62 -5.97
CA ASP A 55 -13.06 -7.70 -5.48
C ASP A 55 -12.65 -6.67 -6.54
N MET A 56 -12.48 -7.10 -7.79
CA MET A 56 -12.14 -6.18 -8.89
C MET A 56 -13.29 -5.23 -9.23
N GLN A 57 -14.54 -5.69 -9.14
CA GLN A 57 -15.70 -4.83 -9.36
C GLN A 57 -15.90 -3.81 -8.24
N ALA A 58 -15.68 -4.21 -6.98
CA ALA A 58 -15.75 -3.33 -5.82
C ALA A 58 -14.68 -2.23 -5.90
N GLU A 59 -13.44 -2.59 -6.20
CA GLU A 59 -12.36 -1.61 -6.37
C GLU A 59 -12.60 -0.68 -7.57
N ALA A 60 -13.08 -1.22 -8.70
CA ALA A 60 -13.45 -0.39 -9.85
C ALA A 60 -14.59 0.59 -9.52
N HIS A 61 -15.58 0.16 -8.72
CA HIS A 61 -16.69 1.00 -8.29
C HIS A 61 -16.21 2.11 -7.34
N GLN A 62 -15.40 1.77 -6.33
CA GLN A 62 -14.82 2.73 -5.40
C GLN A 62 -13.92 3.72 -6.14
N ARG A 63 -13.08 3.24 -7.07
CA ARG A 63 -12.25 4.09 -7.93
C ARG A 63 -13.08 5.08 -8.72
N LYS A 64 -14.20 4.63 -9.30
CA LYS A 64 -15.13 5.52 -10.00
C LYS A 64 -15.74 6.55 -9.06
N ALA A 65 -16.20 6.14 -7.87
CA ALA A 65 -16.77 7.05 -6.88
C ALA A 65 -15.77 8.12 -6.39
N MET A 66 -14.48 7.75 -6.30
CA MET A 66 -13.42 8.64 -5.83
C MET A 66 -12.81 9.51 -6.94
N ALA A 67 -12.87 9.06 -8.20
CA ALA A 67 -12.35 9.83 -9.34
C ALA A 67 -13.04 11.20 -9.50
N ASP A 68 -14.33 11.28 -9.15
CA ASP A 68 -15.13 12.51 -9.23
C ASP A 68 -14.94 13.44 -8.02
N ARG A 69 -14.13 13.05 -7.04
CA ARG A 69 -13.89 13.79 -5.80
C ARG A 69 -12.40 14.12 -5.62
N PRO A 70 -11.82 14.98 -6.48
CA PRO A 70 -10.42 15.36 -6.37
C PRO A 70 -10.14 16.04 -5.02
N LEU A 71 -9.02 15.70 -4.42
CA LEU A 71 -8.56 16.25 -3.14
C LEU A 71 -7.66 17.47 -3.41
N ALA A 72 -8.08 18.67 -3.04
CA ALA A 72 -7.26 19.87 -3.25
C ALA A 72 -5.89 19.76 -2.56
N ALA A 73 -4.85 20.35 -3.16
CA ALA A 73 -3.54 20.42 -2.53
C ALA A 73 -3.62 21.16 -1.18
N GLY A 74 -3.02 20.60 -0.13
CA GLY A 74 -3.11 21.14 1.23
C GLY A 74 -4.43 20.87 1.97
N ALA A 75 -5.39 20.16 1.37
CA ALA A 75 -6.62 19.78 2.05
C ALA A 75 -6.44 18.52 2.92
N LEU A 76 -7.34 18.32 3.88
CA LEU A 76 -7.39 17.10 4.69
C LEU A 76 -7.89 15.92 3.85
N VAL A 77 -7.16 14.82 3.93
CA VAL A 77 -7.48 13.54 3.30
C VAL A 77 -8.68 12.93 4.01
N GLN A 78 -9.77 12.73 3.28
CA GLN A 78 -10.97 12.10 3.83
C GLN A 78 -10.85 10.58 3.82
N GLU A 79 -10.45 10.04 2.67
CA GLU A 79 -10.33 8.59 2.44
C GLU A 79 -8.85 8.18 2.38
N PRO A 80 -8.44 7.10 3.05
CA PRO A 80 -7.09 6.60 2.86
C PRO A 80 -6.92 6.03 1.44
N GLY A 81 -5.72 6.13 0.89
CA GLY A 81 -5.48 5.56 -0.44
C GLY A 81 -4.16 5.99 -1.06
N TYR A 82 -3.99 5.57 -2.30
CA TYR A 82 -2.91 6.03 -3.16
C TYR A 82 -3.42 7.15 -4.04
N TYR A 83 -2.71 8.27 -4.04
CA TYR A 83 -3.13 9.49 -4.72
C TYR A 83 -2.08 9.93 -5.74
N ARG A 84 -2.52 10.43 -6.88
CA ARG A 84 -1.66 11.03 -7.90
C ARG A 84 -1.88 12.52 -7.97
N ALA A 85 -0.80 13.28 -7.92
CA ALA A 85 -0.84 14.73 -8.11
C ALA A 85 -1.28 15.09 -9.54
N ILE A 86 -2.11 16.11 -9.67
CA ILE A 86 -2.56 16.68 -10.93
C ILE A 86 -2.34 18.19 -10.87
N GLY A 87 -1.65 18.74 -11.87
CA GLY A 87 -1.45 20.18 -12.05
C GLY A 87 -2.59 20.81 -12.83
N SER A 88 -2.74 22.13 -12.73
CA SER A 88 -3.76 22.90 -13.44
C SER A 88 -3.64 22.84 -14.97
N ASP A 89 -2.46 22.52 -15.48
CA ASP A 89 -2.17 22.33 -16.90
C ASP A 89 -2.36 20.87 -17.37
N GLY A 90 -2.97 20.02 -16.55
CA GLY A 90 -3.13 18.60 -16.83
C GLY A 90 -1.82 17.82 -16.76
N LYS A 91 -0.75 18.37 -16.17
CA LYS A 91 0.42 17.55 -15.80
C LYS A 91 0.04 16.58 -14.70
N HIS A 92 0.46 15.34 -14.85
CA HIS A 92 0.23 14.32 -13.83
C HIS A 92 1.55 13.99 -13.17
N GLY A 93 1.49 13.82 -11.85
CA GLY A 93 2.61 13.32 -11.05
C GLY A 93 3.06 11.99 -11.64
N ARG A 94 4.37 11.86 -11.81
CA ARG A 94 5.00 10.60 -12.23
C ARG A 94 4.64 9.47 -11.28
N TYR A 95 4.47 9.80 -10.01
CA TYR A 95 4.37 8.87 -8.90
C TYR A 95 3.03 8.98 -8.17
N VAL A 96 2.67 7.92 -7.44
CA VAL A 96 1.53 7.93 -6.52
C VAL A 96 2.05 8.00 -5.10
N VAL A 97 1.33 8.68 -4.22
CA VAL A 97 1.68 8.84 -2.81
C VAL A 97 0.60 8.19 -1.97
N ARG A 98 0.99 7.42 -0.95
CA ARG A 98 0.05 6.89 0.04
C ARG A 98 -0.32 8.01 1.01
N LEU A 99 -1.60 8.33 1.11
CA LEU A 99 -2.13 9.31 2.07
C LEU A 99 -3.09 8.62 3.03
N SER A 100 -3.00 8.98 4.31
CA SER A 100 -3.87 8.46 5.37
C SER A 100 -5.02 9.43 5.66
N SER A 101 -6.17 8.92 6.11
CA SER A 101 -7.27 9.79 6.55
C SER A 101 -6.82 10.73 7.67
N GLY A 102 -7.18 12.00 7.57
CA GLY A 102 -6.76 13.07 8.48
C GLY A 102 -5.37 13.68 8.18
N GLU A 103 -4.61 13.13 7.24
CA GLU A 103 -3.36 13.73 6.77
C GLU A 103 -3.64 14.94 5.86
N THR A 104 -2.70 15.89 5.80
CA THR A 104 -2.75 17.00 4.85
C THR A 104 -2.15 16.59 3.51
N ALA A 105 -2.91 16.70 2.43
CA ALA A 105 -2.43 16.43 1.08
C ALA A 105 -1.22 17.32 0.74
N PRO A 106 -0.12 16.78 0.17
CA PRO A 106 1.06 17.59 -0.08
C PRO A 106 0.80 18.75 -1.06
N SER A 107 1.32 19.93 -0.75
CA SER A 107 1.24 21.13 -1.61
C SER A 107 2.57 21.45 -2.31
N GLN A 108 3.63 20.72 -1.97
CA GLN A 108 4.96 20.89 -2.55
C GLN A 108 5.04 20.44 -4.00
N LYS A 109 6.03 20.98 -4.74
CA LYS A 109 6.26 20.66 -6.15
C LYS A 109 6.42 19.16 -6.36
N GLN A 110 5.77 18.67 -7.40
CA GLN A 110 5.79 17.28 -7.86
C GLN A 110 6.54 17.20 -9.18
N VAL A 111 6.93 15.99 -9.56
CA VAL A 111 7.68 15.73 -10.80
C VAL A 111 6.78 14.99 -11.79
N ASP A 112 6.71 15.44 -13.05
CA ASP A 112 5.97 14.76 -14.11
C ASP A 112 6.75 13.59 -14.73
N GLN A 113 6.13 12.85 -15.66
CA GLN A 113 6.78 11.71 -16.34
C GLN A 113 8.07 12.07 -17.09
N LYS A 114 8.28 13.35 -17.43
CA LYS A 114 9.47 13.86 -18.12
C LYS A 114 10.51 14.42 -17.16
N GLY A 115 10.33 14.25 -15.84
CA GLY A 115 11.25 14.77 -14.85
C GLY A 115 11.09 16.27 -14.57
N ARG A 116 9.99 16.91 -15.01
CA ARG A 116 9.79 18.35 -14.85
C ARG A 116 8.95 18.64 -13.62
N TYR A 117 9.37 19.64 -12.86
CA TYR A 117 8.63 20.08 -11.68
C TYR A 117 7.34 20.83 -12.05
N PHE A 118 6.28 20.60 -11.29
CA PHE A 118 5.02 21.35 -11.34
C PHE A 118 4.39 21.45 -9.95
N SER A 119 3.53 22.44 -9.73
CA SER A 119 2.77 22.54 -8.48
C SER A 119 1.46 21.75 -8.60
N PRO A 120 1.13 20.89 -7.64
CA PRO A 120 -0.15 20.18 -7.65
C PRO A 120 -1.29 21.17 -7.39
N ASP A 121 -2.33 21.08 -8.21
CA ASP A 121 -3.61 21.75 -7.98
C ASP A 121 -4.50 20.87 -7.09
N HIS A 122 -4.58 19.58 -7.44
CA HIS A 122 -5.30 18.57 -6.68
C HIS A 122 -4.63 17.21 -6.78
N TRP A 123 -5.16 16.27 -6.01
CA TRP A 123 -4.76 14.88 -5.92
C TRP A 123 -5.94 14.01 -6.30
N ARG A 124 -5.74 13.09 -7.23
CA ARG A 124 -6.74 12.11 -7.63
C ARG A 124 -6.47 10.80 -6.91
N TRP A 125 -7.49 10.25 -6.27
CA TRP A 125 -7.42 8.91 -5.69
C TRP A 125 -7.28 7.88 -6.82
N GLU A 126 -6.31 6.99 -6.69
CA GLU A 126 -5.99 5.95 -7.66
C GLU A 126 -6.27 4.57 -7.12
N ALA A 127 -6.06 4.28 -5.83
CA ALA A 127 -6.31 2.94 -5.29
C ALA A 127 -6.57 2.93 -3.79
N ASP A 128 -7.28 1.90 -3.32
CA ASP A 128 -7.58 1.70 -1.90
C ASP A 128 -6.33 1.17 -1.17
N ALA A 129 -6.03 1.75 -0.02
CA ALA A 129 -4.98 1.27 0.87
C ALA A 129 -5.34 -0.04 1.59
N SER A 130 -6.62 -0.42 1.64
CA SER A 130 -7.13 -1.63 2.28
C SER A 130 -7.26 -2.82 1.32
N SER A 131 -7.43 -2.58 0.01
CA SER A 131 -7.49 -3.65 -1.02
C SER A 131 -6.10 -4.16 -1.44
N VAL A 132 -5.09 -3.88 -0.62
CA VAL A 132 -3.67 -3.98 -0.96
C VAL A 132 -3.27 -5.44 -1.06
N THR A 133 -3.04 -5.89 -2.29
CA THR A 133 -2.28 -7.11 -2.56
C THR A 133 -0.80 -6.74 -2.55
N ARG A 134 -0.03 -7.33 -1.64
CA ARG A 134 1.42 -7.16 -1.57
C ARG A 134 2.14 -8.39 -2.11
N ALA A 135 3.31 -8.18 -2.68
CA ALA A 135 4.20 -9.22 -3.16
C ALA A 135 5.66 -8.81 -2.95
N LEU A 136 6.56 -9.78 -2.91
CA LEU A 136 8.00 -9.53 -2.76
C LEU A 136 8.63 -9.23 -4.12
N VAL A 137 9.81 -8.64 -4.12
CA VAL A 137 10.66 -8.57 -5.31
C VAL A 137 10.95 -9.98 -5.84
N SER A 138 11.13 -10.12 -7.15
CA SER A 138 11.40 -11.41 -7.82
C SER A 138 10.36 -12.51 -7.57
N THR A 139 9.15 -12.16 -7.14
CA THR A 139 8.03 -13.12 -7.04
C THR A 139 7.03 -12.95 -8.18
N PRO A 140 6.30 -14.01 -8.58
CA PRO A 140 5.24 -13.90 -9.56
C PRO A 140 4.14 -12.96 -9.08
N CYS A 141 3.70 -12.06 -9.96
CA CYS A 141 2.60 -11.13 -9.71
C CYS A 141 1.32 -11.89 -9.41
N PRO A 142 0.74 -11.72 -8.20
CA PRO A 142 -0.54 -12.35 -7.86
C PRO A 142 -1.71 -11.84 -8.71
N LYS A 143 -1.61 -10.58 -9.18
CA LYS A 143 -2.63 -9.86 -9.94
C LYS A 143 -1.99 -9.12 -11.13
N SER A 144 -2.71 -9.08 -12.25
CA SER A 144 -2.36 -8.20 -13.37
C SER A 144 -2.70 -6.75 -12.99
N GLY A 145 -1.85 -5.80 -13.37
CA GLY A 145 -2.13 -4.39 -13.19
C GLY A 145 -0.90 -3.56 -12.87
N GLN A 146 -1.12 -2.40 -12.28
CA GLN A 146 -0.09 -1.51 -11.80
C GLN A 146 0.31 -1.86 -10.37
N TRP A 147 1.60 -1.81 -10.12
CA TRP A 147 2.22 -2.08 -8.83
C TRP A 147 3.13 -0.90 -8.48
N PHE A 148 3.17 -0.48 -7.23
CA PHE A 148 4.16 0.47 -6.72
C PHE A 148 5.11 -0.22 -5.76
N ALA A 149 6.35 0.28 -5.69
CA ALA A 149 7.35 -0.19 -4.75
C ALA A 149 7.23 0.54 -3.41
N GLU A 150 6.89 -0.20 -2.36
CA GLU A 150 6.99 0.20 -0.97
C GLU A 150 8.41 -0.13 -0.48
N VAL A 151 9.26 0.90 -0.39
CA VAL A 151 10.64 0.80 0.07
C VAL A 151 10.71 1.31 1.52
N PRO A 152 11.41 0.64 2.45
CA PRO A 152 11.58 1.18 3.80
C PRO A 152 12.40 2.49 3.81
N ILE A 153 12.04 3.44 4.67
CA ILE A 153 12.66 4.77 4.73
C ILE A 153 14.14 4.74 5.13
N ASP A 154 14.56 3.69 5.83
CA ASP A 154 15.93 3.47 6.29
C ASP A 154 16.83 2.82 5.22
N VAL A 155 16.28 2.44 4.06
CA VAL A 155 17.07 1.94 2.93
C VAL A 155 17.87 3.08 2.30
N GLN A 156 19.14 2.82 2.01
CA GLN A 156 19.99 3.80 1.34
C GLN A 156 19.40 4.18 -0.02
N ASN A 157 19.39 5.48 -0.34
CA ASN A 157 18.79 6.00 -1.57
C ASN A 157 17.26 5.76 -1.67
N TYR A 158 16.55 5.55 -0.55
CA TYR A 158 15.09 5.43 -0.51
C TYR A 158 14.37 6.47 -1.40
N SER A 159 14.82 7.72 -1.38
CA SER A 159 14.25 8.81 -2.20
C SER A 159 14.28 8.55 -3.71
N HIS A 160 15.16 7.69 -4.21
CA HIS A 160 15.21 7.30 -5.62
C HIS A 160 14.22 6.20 -5.98
N PHE A 161 13.77 5.41 -4.99
CA PHE A 161 13.02 4.18 -5.20
C PHE A 161 11.61 4.17 -4.62
N HIS A 162 11.29 5.08 -3.69
CA HIS A 162 10.01 5.14 -2.95
C HIS A 162 8.75 5.34 -3.80
N ASP A 163 8.94 5.52 -5.10
CA ASP A 163 7.96 6.04 -6.04
C ASP A 163 7.91 5.21 -7.34
N VAL A 164 8.65 4.09 -7.42
CA VAL A 164 8.70 3.26 -8.64
C VAL A 164 7.36 2.56 -8.85
N THR A 165 6.81 2.69 -10.06
CA THR A 165 5.62 1.95 -10.48
C THR A 165 5.90 1.10 -11.71
N VAL A 166 5.30 -0.09 -11.77
CA VAL A 166 5.44 -1.04 -12.88
C VAL A 166 4.08 -1.59 -13.27
N THR A 167 3.93 -1.95 -14.55
CA THR A 167 2.82 -2.78 -14.99
C THR A 167 3.30 -4.22 -15.01
N CYS A 168 2.55 -5.12 -14.37
CA CYS A 168 2.86 -6.53 -14.35
C CYS A 168 1.64 -7.36 -14.69
N GLU A 169 1.83 -8.40 -15.49
CA GLU A 169 0.80 -9.40 -15.75
C GLU A 169 0.84 -10.49 -14.68
N LYS A 170 -0.30 -11.07 -14.35
CA LYS A 170 -0.39 -12.17 -13.38
C LYS A 170 0.54 -13.32 -13.78
N GLY A 171 1.36 -13.77 -12.84
CA GLY A 171 2.35 -14.82 -13.06
C GLY A 171 3.68 -14.34 -13.63
N ALA A 172 3.76 -13.13 -14.19
CA ALA A 172 5.05 -12.51 -14.54
C ALA A 172 5.83 -12.11 -13.28
N MET A 173 7.15 -12.06 -13.37
CA MET A 173 7.98 -11.73 -12.21
C MET A 173 7.99 -10.23 -11.92
N LEU A 174 7.82 -9.88 -10.65
CA LEU A 174 8.05 -8.51 -10.18
C LEU A 174 9.54 -8.18 -10.27
N PRO A 175 9.89 -7.01 -10.81
CA PRO A 175 11.30 -6.65 -10.98
C PRO A 175 11.96 -6.35 -9.64
N ASN A 176 13.27 -6.54 -9.61
CA ASN A 176 14.13 -5.94 -8.59
C ASN A 176 14.32 -4.46 -8.91
N LEU A 177 14.50 -3.64 -7.87
CA LEU A 177 14.83 -2.23 -7.96
C LEU A 177 16.33 -2.00 -8.14
N ASN A 178 17.15 -3.04 -7.92
CA ASN A 178 18.61 -3.00 -7.99
C ASN A 178 19.18 -1.93 -7.05
N ILE A 179 18.73 -1.94 -5.79
CA ILE A 179 19.18 -1.02 -4.74
C ILE A 179 20.69 -1.18 -4.49
N GLY A 180 21.24 -2.36 -4.76
CA GLY A 180 22.66 -2.69 -4.68
C GLY A 180 23.00 -3.56 -3.48
N ASP A 181 22.28 -3.39 -2.36
CA ASP A 181 22.37 -4.26 -1.20
C ASP A 181 21.26 -5.33 -1.21
N PRO A 182 21.59 -6.64 -1.18
CA PRO A 182 20.59 -7.71 -1.21
C PRO A 182 19.66 -7.75 0.01
N TYR A 183 20.11 -7.28 1.17
CA TYR A 183 19.29 -7.27 2.39
C TYR A 183 18.20 -6.20 2.28
N ASP A 184 18.54 -5.00 1.82
CA ASP A 184 17.57 -3.93 1.55
C ASP A 184 16.63 -4.29 0.40
N GLU A 185 17.13 -4.92 -0.67
CA GLU A 185 16.31 -5.40 -1.79
C GLU A 185 15.23 -6.39 -1.31
N ALA A 186 15.58 -7.33 -0.41
CA ALA A 186 14.64 -8.31 0.15
C ALA A 186 13.54 -7.68 1.02
N ARG A 187 13.72 -6.43 1.48
CA ARG A 187 12.76 -5.69 2.29
C ARG A 187 11.75 -4.90 1.46
N VAL A 188 12.02 -4.68 0.17
CA VAL A 188 11.08 -4.03 -0.74
C VAL A 188 9.80 -4.87 -0.88
N ARG A 189 8.66 -4.19 -0.91
CA ARG A 189 7.36 -4.80 -1.20
C ARG A 189 6.76 -4.14 -2.42
N TRP A 190 6.29 -4.92 -3.36
CA TRP A 190 5.42 -4.42 -4.42
C TRP A 190 3.99 -4.46 -3.94
N VAL A 191 3.25 -3.41 -4.21
CA VAL A 191 1.87 -3.27 -3.80
C VAL A 191 1.02 -2.93 -5.00
N TRP A 192 -0.02 -3.73 -5.21
CA TRP A 192 -0.94 -3.56 -6.32
C TRP A 192 -1.84 -2.35 -6.09
N ILE A 193 -1.94 -1.49 -7.10
CA ILE A 193 -2.73 -0.25 -7.12
C ILE A 193 -3.76 -0.24 -8.24
N GLY A 194 -4.15 -1.42 -8.71
CA GLY A 194 -5.25 -1.61 -9.64
C GLY A 194 -4.88 -2.06 -11.05
N PRO A 195 -5.88 -2.20 -11.94
CA PRO A 195 -5.68 -2.68 -13.29
C PRO A 195 -4.87 -1.72 -14.18
N ALA A 196 -4.20 -2.28 -15.19
CA ALA A 196 -3.43 -1.52 -16.18
C ALA A 196 -4.37 -0.76 -17.14
N GLY A 197 -4.06 0.49 -17.47
CA GLY A 197 -4.70 1.22 -18.58
C GLY A 197 -5.78 2.25 -18.21
N HIS A 198 -6.14 2.42 -16.94
CA HIS A 198 -7.14 3.44 -16.57
C HIS A 198 -6.59 4.89 -16.52
N LEU A 199 -5.26 5.05 -16.62
CA LEU A 199 -4.57 6.34 -16.61
C LEU A 199 -4.52 7.07 -17.97
N GLN A 200 -5.03 6.47 -19.05
CA GLN A 200 -4.93 7.03 -20.41
C GLN A 200 -6.26 7.53 -21.02
N ARG A 201 -7.41 7.35 -20.36
CA ARG A 201 -8.72 7.76 -20.90
C ARG A 201 -9.44 8.75 -20.00
N ALA A 202 -8.87 9.94 -19.85
CA ALA A 202 -9.61 11.11 -19.37
C ALA A 202 -9.04 12.39 -19.99
N SER A 203 -8.95 12.41 -21.32
CA SER A 203 -8.81 13.63 -22.11
C SER A 203 -9.29 13.37 -23.55
N ARG A 204 -10.57 13.62 -23.78
CA ARG A 204 -11.09 14.07 -25.07
C ARG A 204 -11.99 15.25 -24.82
#